data_AF-A0AAE5XLR6-F1
#
_entry.id   AF-A0AAE5XLR6-F1
#
_cell.length_a   1.000
_cell.length_b   1.000
_cell.length_c   1.000
_cell.angle_alpha   90.00
_cell.angle_beta   90.00
_cell.angle_gamma   90.00
#
_symmetry.space_group_name_H-M   'P 1'
#
loop_
_entity.id
_entity.type
_entity.pdbx_description
1 polymer ?
#
loop_
_entity_poly.entity_id
_entity_poly.type
_entity_poly.pdbx_seq_one_letter_code
_entity_poly.pdbx_strand_id
1 'polypeptide(L)'
;MKFEFGDLYKFIVSLGVVLITLSILAPWMFLREPFDLFRPESDINALSDVAKAAVIKRQDAVSFVVSFIPWFSSIGSTVGMIFIFFGLKNWRKNQLHLDEQTRLDVEIKKQSLRDATKDEIEGKETSEYESLQVAESGISDSYIVNSFRSQYSKVEDLVYSRLSKVYGNKFDVSHNKMVANVELDILLRGKAMLAKDYIVEVKYIRKGFNFGWLREVYLKNIYAKSVYAQITNRLPNTLLLIVIDSEAHNEKKYNQLINRLAGESEGRKGKDLVCIITKQELMSIDDQALQEKLAIHA
;
A
#
# COMPACT_ATOMS: atom_id res chain seq x y z
N MET A 1 11.88 -1.75 -16.62
CA MET A 1 11.06 -2.97 -16.41
C MET A 1 11.91 -3.94 -15.61
N LYS A 2 11.58 -4.22 -14.34
CA LYS A 2 12.29 -5.25 -13.57
C LYS A 2 11.69 -6.59 -13.96
N PHE A 3 12.48 -7.48 -14.56
CA PHE A 3 12.06 -8.86 -14.78
C PHE A 3 11.90 -9.52 -13.41
N GLU A 4 10.68 -9.84 -13.03
CA GLU A 4 10.42 -10.62 -11.81
C GLU A 4 10.66 -12.10 -12.10
N PHE A 5 11.22 -12.83 -11.12
CA PHE A 5 11.56 -14.25 -11.27
C PHE A 5 10.35 -15.13 -11.64
N GLY A 6 9.13 -14.70 -11.32
CA GLY A 6 7.89 -15.38 -11.74
C GLY A 6 7.67 -15.39 -13.25
N ASP A 7 8.17 -14.39 -13.97
CA ASP A 7 7.98 -14.27 -15.42
C ASP A 7 8.93 -15.17 -16.20
N LEU A 8 10.10 -15.49 -15.64
CA LEU A 8 11.06 -16.42 -16.26
C LEU A 8 10.47 -17.82 -16.43
N TYR A 9 9.84 -18.36 -15.39
CA TYR A 9 9.29 -19.72 -15.46
C TYR A 9 8.05 -19.81 -16.36
N LYS A 10 7.22 -18.75 -16.40
CA LYS A 10 6.11 -18.64 -17.37
C LYS A 10 6.64 -18.62 -18.80
N PHE A 11 7.74 -17.90 -19.05
CA PHE A 11 8.39 -17.88 -20.36
C PHE A 11 8.91 -19.26 -20.76
N ILE A 12 9.55 -20.00 -19.85
CA ILE A 12 10.04 -21.37 -20.09
C ILE A 12 8.88 -22.32 -20.44
N VAL A 13 7.75 -22.24 -19.72
CA VAL A 13 6.55 -23.02 -20.04
C VAL A 13 6.03 -22.68 -21.44
N SER A 14 5.91 -21.39 -21.78
CA SER A 14 5.48 -20.93 -23.10
C SER A 14 6.40 -21.43 -24.22
N LEU A 15 7.71 -21.39 -24.01
CA LEU A 15 8.68 -21.93 -24.96
C LEU A 15 8.48 -23.43 -25.17
N GLY A 16 8.23 -24.19 -24.09
CA GLY A 16 7.92 -25.61 -24.18
C GLY A 16 6.64 -25.90 -24.98
N VAL A 17 5.58 -25.12 -24.78
CA VAL A 17 4.33 -25.23 -25.56
C VAL A 17 4.57 -24.96 -27.04
N VAL A 18 5.35 -23.92 -27.36
CA VAL A 18 5.72 -23.59 -28.75
C VAL A 18 6.51 -24.73 -29.40
N LEU A 19 7.47 -25.34 -28.69
CA LEU A 19 8.24 -26.48 -29.21
C LEU A 19 7.36 -27.69 -29.52
N ILE A 20 6.44 -28.04 -28.62
CA ILE A 20 5.47 -29.13 -28.86
C ILE A 20 4.59 -28.78 -30.08
N THR A 21 4.09 -27.55 -30.15
CA THR A 21 3.25 -27.10 -31.26
C THR A 21 4.00 -27.18 -32.59
N LEU A 22 5.24 -26.71 -32.65
CA LEU A 22 6.10 -26.77 -33.84
C LEU A 22 6.44 -28.21 -34.24
N SER A 23 6.64 -29.10 -33.27
CA SER A 23 6.92 -30.52 -33.51
C SER A 23 5.77 -31.26 -34.20
N ILE A 24 4.55 -30.70 -34.19
CA ILE A 24 3.37 -31.27 -34.84
C ILE A 24 3.02 -30.49 -36.10
N LEU A 25 2.95 -29.15 -36.01
CA LEU A 25 2.49 -28.31 -37.10
C LEU A 25 3.46 -28.28 -38.28
N ALA A 26 4.78 -28.26 -38.05
CA ALA A 26 5.75 -28.21 -39.13
C ALA A 26 5.73 -29.50 -39.99
N PRO A 27 5.77 -30.72 -39.40
CA PRO A 27 5.54 -31.94 -40.16
C PRO A 27 4.20 -31.99 -40.88
N TRP A 28 3.12 -31.59 -40.21
CA TRP A 28 1.78 -31.60 -40.81
C TRP A 28 1.69 -30.68 -42.03
N MET A 29 2.25 -29.47 -41.93
CA MET A 29 2.27 -28.50 -43.03
C MET A 29 3.10 -29.03 -44.21
N PHE A 30 4.24 -29.67 -43.93
CA PHE A 30 5.08 -30.27 -44.96
C PHE A 30 4.38 -31.43 -45.67
N LEU A 31 3.77 -32.36 -44.92
CA LEU A 31 3.11 -33.54 -45.48
C LEU A 31 1.82 -33.22 -46.24
N ARG A 32 1.23 -32.04 -46.02
CA ARG A 32 0.07 -31.57 -46.77
C ARG A 32 0.42 -31.15 -48.21
N GLU A 33 1.66 -30.81 -48.48
CA GLU A 33 2.09 -30.32 -49.79
C GLU A 33 2.15 -31.48 -50.81
N PRO A 34 1.44 -31.40 -51.95
CA PRO A 34 1.57 -32.38 -53.01
C PRO A 34 2.91 -32.18 -53.72
N PHE A 35 3.90 -33.02 -53.38
CA PHE A 35 5.25 -32.93 -53.96
C PHE A 35 5.36 -33.53 -55.37
N ASP A 36 4.27 -34.04 -55.96
CA ASP A 36 4.21 -34.69 -57.28
C ASP A 36 5.35 -35.71 -57.54
N LEU A 37 5.71 -36.47 -56.50
CA LEU A 37 6.87 -37.38 -56.50
C LEU A 37 6.65 -38.63 -57.38
N PHE A 38 5.40 -38.99 -57.65
CA PHE A 38 5.02 -40.20 -58.40
C PHE A 38 4.95 -39.94 -59.90
N ARG A 39 6.10 -39.60 -60.50
CA ARG A 39 6.23 -39.60 -61.97
C ARG A 39 6.86 -40.92 -62.43
N PRO A 40 6.28 -41.59 -63.44
CA PRO A 40 6.91 -42.76 -64.07
C PRO A 40 8.33 -42.44 -64.53
N GLU A 41 9.25 -43.40 -64.41
CA GLU A 41 10.63 -43.21 -64.88
C GLU A 41 10.71 -42.87 -66.37
N SER A 42 9.75 -43.36 -67.17
CA SER A 42 9.59 -43.00 -68.59
C SER A 42 9.42 -41.49 -68.80
N ASP A 43 8.66 -40.83 -67.93
CA ASP A 43 8.32 -39.41 -68.04
C ASP A 43 9.48 -38.54 -67.56
N ILE A 44 10.26 -39.04 -66.59
CA ILE A 44 11.48 -38.39 -66.09
C ILE A 44 12.61 -38.50 -67.14
N ASN A 45 12.70 -39.63 -67.84
CA ASN A 45 13.70 -39.86 -68.89
C ASN A 45 13.40 -39.13 -70.20
N ALA A 46 12.16 -38.70 -70.41
CA ALA A 46 11.76 -37.86 -71.54
C ALA A 46 12.07 -36.36 -71.34
N LEU A 47 12.53 -35.95 -70.16
CA LEU A 47 12.91 -34.57 -69.86
C LEU A 47 14.30 -34.22 -70.37
N SER A 48 14.58 -32.92 -70.52
CA SER A 48 15.95 -32.44 -70.70
C SER A 48 16.81 -32.75 -69.47
N ASP A 49 18.12 -32.89 -69.65
CA ASP A 49 19.05 -33.24 -68.57
C ASP A 49 18.97 -32.27 -67.38
N VAL A 50 18.78 -30.97 -67.66
CA VAL A 50 18.62 -29.93 -66.63
C VAL A 50 17.33 -30.11 -65.83
N ALA A 51 16.22 -30.41 -66.50
CA ALA A 51 14.92 -30.64 -65.85
C ALA A 51 14.93 -31.95 -65.05
N LYS A 52 15.57 -32.99 -65.58
CA LYS A 52 15.76 -34.28 -64.89
C LYS A 52 16.56 -34.12 -63.60
N ALA A 53 17.70 -33.41 -63.65
CA ALA A 53 18.51 -33.14 -62.46
C ALA A 53 17.75 -32.36 -61.37
N ALA A 54 16.91 -31.39 -61.76
CA ALA A 54 16.08 -30.63 -60.83
C ALA A 54 15.02 -31.50 -60.14
N VAL A 55 14.37 -32.40 -60.87
CA VAL A 55 13.35 -33.33 -60.33
C VAL A 55 13.99 -34.32 -59.35
N ILE A 56 15.12 -34.93 -59.71
CA ILE A 56 15.84 -35.88 -58.84
C ILE A 56 16.27 -35.19 -57.53
N LYS A 57 16.88 -34.00 -57.62
CA LYS A 57 17.27 -33.23 -56.43
C LYS A 57 16.10 -32.90 -55.52
N ARG A 58 14.92 -32.62 -56.10
CA ARG A 58 13.69 -32.38 -55.33
C ARG A 58 13.19 -33.66 -54.65
N GLN A 59 13.20 -34.80 -55.34
CA GLN A 59 12.83 -36.09 -54.76
C GLN A 59 13.74 -36.48 -53.60
N ASP A 60 15.07 -36.30 -53.75
CA ASP A 60 16.05 -36.57 -52.71
C ASP A 60 15.84 -35.67 -51.49
N ALA A 61 15.60 -34.37 -51.70
CA ALA A 61 15.34 -33.42 -50.62
C ALA A 61 14.05 -33.78 -49.85
N VAL A 62 12.99 -34.15 -50.56
CA VAL A 62 11.72 -34.54 -49.92
C VAL A 62 11.89 -35.87 -49.18
N SER A 63 12.55 -36.87 -49.77
CA SER A 63 12.83 -38.16 -49.14
C SER A 63 13.63 -38.00 -47.85
N PHE A 64 14.64 -37.13 -47.86
CA PHE A 64 15.42 -36.78 -46.67
C PHE A 64 14.54 -36.16 -45.58
N VAL A 65 13.74 -35.14 -45.92
CA VAL A 65 12.88 -34.46 -44.94
C VAL A 65 11.84 -35.43 -44.35
N VAL A 66 11.19 -36.25 -45.17
CA VAL A 66 10.22 -37.27 -44.70
C VAL A 66 10.88 -38.25 -43.74
N SER A 67 12.10 -38.70 -44.02
CA SER A 67 12.86 -39.59 -43.14
C SER A 67 13.27 -38.92 -41.83
N PHE A 68 13.44 -37.59 -41.84
CA PHE A 68 13.83 -36.81 -40.67
C PHE A 68 12.65 -36.38 -39.78
N ILE A 69 11.43 -36.29 -40.32
CA ILE A 69 10.22 -35.85 -39.61
C ILE A 69 10.00 -36.57 -38.26
N PRO A 70 10.08 -37.91 -38.16
CA PRO A 70 9.85 -38.60 -36.90
C PRO A 70 10.85 -38.19 -35.81
N TRP A 71 12.11 -37.99 -36.18
CA TRP A 71 13.17 -37.55 -35.27
C TRP A 71 12.97 -36.11 -34.80
N PHE A 72 12.68 -35.20 -35.72
CA PHE A 72 12.34 -33.81 -35.40
C PHE A 72 11.16 -33.73 -34.42
N SER A 73 10.09 -34.46 -34.72
CA SER A 73 8.85 -34.46 -33.92
C SER A 73 9.09 -35.01 -32.52
N SER A 74 9.79 -36.15 -32.42
CA SER A 74 10.08 -36.82 -31.16
C SER A 74 10.98 -35.98 -30.25
N ILE A 75 12.08 -35.44 -30.81
CA ILE A 75 13.02 -34.61 -30.04
C ILE A 75 12.34 -33.31 -29.62
N GLY A 76 11.66 -32.61 -30.53
CA GLY A 76 10.97 -31.36 -30.23
C GLY A 76 9.91 -31.51 -29.15
N SER A 77 9.09 -32.57 -29.24
CA SER A 77 8.07 -32.86 -28.23
C SER A 77 8.69 -33.23 -26.87
N THR A 78 9.78 -33.99 -26.85
CA THR A 78 10.45 -34.40 -25.60
C THR A 78 11.08 -33.20 -24.90
N VAL A 79 11.82 -32.37 -25.63
CA VAL A 79 12.43 -31.14 -25.09
C VAL A 79 11.34 -30.18 -24.61
N GLY A 80 10.26 -30.02 -25.37
CA GLY A 80 9.13 -29.20 -24.97
C GLY A 80 8.47 -29.66 -23.67
N MET A 81 8.27 -30.98 -23.49
CA MET A 81 7.76 -31.54 -22.24
C MET A 81 8.68 -31.29 -21.04
N ILE A 82 10.01 -31.39 -21.24
CA ILE A 82 10.99 -31.09 -20.19
C ILE A 82 10.88 -29.62 -19.75
N PHE A 83 10.77 -28.69 -20.71
CA PHE A 83 10.62 -27.26 -20.41
C PHE A 83 9.32 -26.97 -19.66
N ILE A 84 8.19 -27.54 -20.08
CA ILE A 84 6.92 -27.39 -19.36
C ILE A 84 7.05 -27.92 -17.93
N PHE A 85 7.58 -29.13 -17.76
CA PHE A 85 7.73 -29.73 -16.43
C PHE A 85 8.64 -28.89 -15.52
N PHE A 86 9.80 -28.47 -16.02
CA PHE A 86 10.76 -27.67 -15.27
C PHE A 86 10.19 -26.28 -14.94
N GLY A 87 9.52 -25.65 -15.91
CA GLY A 87 8.88 -24.35 -15.74
C GLY A 87 7.76 -24.40 -14.69
N LEU A 88 6.83 -25.35 -14.80
CA LEU A 88 5.73 -25.50 -13.84
C LEU A 88 6.23 -25.82 -12.42
N LYS A 89 7.21 -26.73 -12.29
CA LYS A 89 7.76 -27.12 -10.99
C LYS A 89 8.36 -25.93 -10.25
N ASN A 90 9.19 -25.13 -10.94
CA ASN A 90 9.85 -23.99 -10.31
C ASN A 90 8.93 -22.78 -10.18
N TRP A 91 7.99 -22.59 -11.09
CA TRP A 91 6.94 -21.59 -10.94
C TRP A 91 6.12 -21.84 -9.67
N ARG A 92 5.70 -23.09 -9.43
CA ARG A 92 4.97 -23.45 -8.20
C ARG A 92 5.76 -23.14 -6.94
N LYS A 93 7.07 -23.43 -6.91
CA LYS A 93 7.93 -23.10 -5.77
C LYS A 93 7.99 -21.59 -5.53
N ASN A 94 8.19 -20.81 -6.59
CA ASN A 94 8.26 -19.35 -6.48
C ASN A 94 6.92 -18.75 -6.03
N GLN A 95 5.81 -19.30 -6.54
CA GLN A 95 4.46 -18.88 -6.15
C GLN A 95 4.22 -19.10 -4.65
N LEU A 96 4.65 -20.24 -4.10
CA LEU A 96 4.47 -20.53 -2.68
C LEU A 96 5.24 -19.54 -1.78
N HIS A 97 6.46 -19.14 -2.18
CA HIS A 97 7.20 -18.11 -1.46
C HIS A 97 6.54 -16.73 -1.55
N LEU A 98 6.01 -16.36 -2.72
CA LEU A 98 5.26 -15.10 -2.89
C LEU A 98 3.98 -15.07 -2.05
N ASP A 99 3.25 -16.19 -2.00
CA ASP A 99 2.04 -16.33 -1.21
C ASP A 99 2.37 -16.23 0.29
N GLU A 100 3.49 -16.83 0.74
CA GLU A 100 3.95 -16.73 2.13
C GLU A 100 4.40 -15.31 2.49
N GLN A 101 5.18 -14.64 1.63
CA GLN A 101 5.55 -13.23 1.81
C GLN A 101 4.30 -12.35 1.91
N THR A 102 3.35 -12.54 1.01
CA THR A 102 2.07 -11.81 1.02
C THR A 102 1.30 -12.06 2.32
N ARG A 103 1.27 -13.31 2.80
CA ARG A 103 0.60 -13.66 4.07
C ARG A 103 1.29 -12.97 5.25
N LEU A 104 2.62 -13.02 5.34
CA LEU A 104 3.39 -12.36 6.39
C LEU A 104 3.21 -10.84 6.35
N ASP A 105 3.21 -10.24 5.16
CA ASP A 105 2.94 -8.80 5.00
C ASP A 105 1.54 -8.43 5.48
N VAL A 106 0.53 -9.24 5.16
CA VAL A 106 -0.84 -9.03 5.67
C VAL A 106 -0.89 -9.18 7.19
N GLU A 107 -0.18 -10.15 7.75
CA GLU A 107 -0.13 -10.38 9.20
C GLU A 107 0.59 -9.23 9.93
N ILE A 108 1.72 -8.76 9.41
CA ILE A 108 2.43 -7.58 9.91
C ILE A 108 1.51 -6.36 9.85
N LYS A 109 0.79 -6.14 8.74
CA LYS A 109 -0.18 -5.05 8.63
C LYS A 109 -1.29 -5.16 9.66
N LYS A 110 -1.80 -6.37 9.94
CA LYS A 110 -2.82 -6.59 10.97
C LYS A 110 -2.28 -6.33 12.38
N GLN A 111 -1.08 -6.80 12.69
CA GLN A 111 -0.43 -6.57 13.99
C GLN A 111 0.04 -5.12 14.17
N SER A 112 0.27 -4.40 13.06
CA SER A 112 0.76 -3.03 13.12
C SER A 112 -0.26 -2.06 13.70
N LEU A 113 -1.57 -2.38 13.68
CA LEU A 113 -2.60 -1.67 14.43
C LEU A 113 -2.80 -2.35 15.78
N ARG A 114 -2.23 -1.78 16.84
CA ARG A 114 -2.33 -2.31 18.21
C ARG A 114 -2.64 -1.20 19.20
N ASP A 115 -2.91 -1.58 20.44
CA ASP A 115 -2.92 -0.62 21.55
C ASP A 115 -1.48 -0.18 21.87
N ALA A 116 -1.32 1.10 22.20
CA ALA A 116 -0.07 1.62 22.76
C ALA A 116 0.17 0.99 24.14
N THR A 117 1.43 0.69 24.45
CA THR A 117 1.78 0.25 25.80
C THR A 117 1.76 1.43 26.77
N LYS A 118 1.71 1.14 28.07
CA LYS A 118 1.79 2.20 29.09
C LYS A 118 3.06 3.03 28.91
N ASP A 119 4.21 2.38 28.79
CA ASP A 119 5.50 3.07 28.64
C ASP A 119 5.57 3.97 27.39
N GLU A 120 4.92 3.58 26.28
CA GLU A 120 4.82 4.40 25.07
C GLU A 120 3.99 5.67 25.30
N ILE A 121 2.82 5.53 25.94
CA ILE A 121 1.96 6.66 26.31
C ILE A 121 2.73 7.62 27.23
N GLU A 122 3.37 7.08 28.29
CA GLU A 122 4.14 7.88 29.24
C GLU A 122 5.33 8.62 28.59
N GLY A 123 6.00 7.95 27.64
CA GLY A 123 7.09 8.53 26.85
C GLY A 123 6.61 9.70 25.98
N LYS A 124 5.47 9.55 25.29
CA LYS A 124 4.87 10.64 24.52
C LYS A 124 4.54 11.84 25.40
N GLU A 125 3.81 11.64 26.50
CA GLU A 125 3.41 12.76 27.38
C GLU A 125 4.62 13.55 27.89
N THR A 126 5.72 12.85 28.17
CA THR A 126 6.99 13.48 28.58
C THR A 126 7.59 14.30 27.44
N SER A 127 7.63 13.75 26.22
CA SER A 127 8.12 14.47 25.04
C SER A 127 7.26 15.70 24.68
N GLU A 128 5.95 15.63 24.89
CA GLU A 128 5.03 16.74 24.69
C GLU A 128 5.33 17.88 25.66
N TYR A 129 5.52 17.56 26.94
CA TYR A 129 5.93 18.52 27.95
C TYR A 129 7.25 19.23 27.58
N GLU A 130 8.26 18.44 27.19
CA GLU A 130 9.56 18.95 26.78
C GLU A 130 9.44 19.86 25.54
N SER A 131 8.65 19.48 24.54
CA SER A 131 8.45 20.28 23.33
C SER A 131 7.86 21.66 23.61
N LEU A 132 7.00 21.77 24.63
CA LEU A 132 6.39 23.02 25.08
C LEU A 132 7.34 23.83 25.98
N GLN A 133 8.24 23.18 26.72
CA GLN A 133 9.22 23.80 27.63
C GLN A 133 10.51 24.25 26.95
N VAL A 134 10.95 23.61 25.87
CA VAL A 134 12.11 24.06 25.07
C VAL A 134 11.87 25.46 24.47
N ALA A 135 10.62 25.95 24.50
CA ALA A 135 10.30 27.34 24.21
C ALA A 135 10.73 28.34 25.30
N GLU A 136 10.99 27.93 26.56
CA GLU A 136 11.41 28.82 27.66
C GLU A 136 12.08 28.03 28.83
N SER A 137 13.41 28.13 28.94
CA SER A 137 14.29 27.81 30.10
C SER A 137 14.09 26.47 30.82
N GLY A 138 15.04 25.56 30.60
CA GLY A 138 15.10 24.24 31.21
C GLY A 138 15.37 24.23 32.72
N ILE A 139 14.33 23.94 33.50
CA ILE A 139 14.43 23.22 34.77
C ILE A 139 13.28 22.21 34.78
N SER A 140 13.60 20.92 34.80
CA SER A 140 12.61 19.84 34.84
C SER A 140 12.61 19.23 36.24
N ASP A 141 11.72 19.70 37.11
CA ASP A 141 11.40 18.99 38.35
C ASP A 141 10.45 17.83 38.02
N SER A 142 10.80 16.61 38.44
CA SER A 142 10.00 15.39 38.21
C SER A 142 8.54 15.53 38.67
N TYR A 143 8.30 16.31 39.72
CA TYR A 143 6.96 16.62 40.23
C TYR A 143 6.13 17.44 39.22
N ILE A 144 6.73 18.43 38.55
CA ILE A 144 6.03 19.28 37.59
C ILE A 144 5.68 18.46 36.33
N VAL A 145 6.62 17.61 35.88
CA VAL A 145 6.39 16.69 34.75
C VAL A 145 5.22 15.75 35.05
N ASN A 146 5.22 15.10 36.22
CA ASN A 146 4.13 14.19 36.62
C ASN A 146 2.77 14.90 36.74
N SER A 147 2.75 16.13 37.26
CA SER A 147 1.55 16.95 37.34
C SER A 147 1.02 17.33 35.96
N PHE A 148 1.90 17.70 35.03
CA PHE A 148 1.52 17.96 33.64
C PHE A 148 0.96 16.71 32.97
N ARG A 149 1.65 15.58 33.07
CA ARG A 149 1.23 14.27 32.55
C ARG A 149 -0.19 13.91 33.01
N SER A 150 -0.45 14.00 34.31
CA SER A 150 -1.79 13.74 34.87
C SER A 150 -2.86 14.68 34.29
N GLN A 151 -2.54 15.95 34.05
CA GLN A 151 -3.51 16.89 33.45
C GLN A 151 -3.72 16.62 31.96
N TYR A 152 -2.65 16.30 31.24
CA TYR A 152 -2.67 15.99 29.82
C TYR A 152 -3.51 14.74 29.54
N SER A 153 -3.24 13.65 30.26
CA SER A 153 -4.03 12.41 30.20
C SER A 153 -5.52 12.66 30.46
N LYS A 154 -5.86 13.47 31.49
CA LYS A 154 -7.27 13.84 31.76
C LYS A 154 -7.93 14.62 30.62
N VAL A 155 -7.17 15.41 29.87
CA VAL A 155 -7.70 16.17 28.73
C VAL A 155 -7.89 15.25 27.53
N GLU A 156 -6.94 14.36 27.23
CA GLU A 156 -7.11 13.34 26.18
C GLU A 156 -8.31 12.42 26.48
N ASP A 157 -8.45 11.94 27.71
CA ASP A 157 -9.59 11.13 28.14
C ASP A 157 -10.93 11.87 28.03
N LEU A 158 -10.94 13.17 28.35
CA LEU A 158 -12.12 14.02 28.17
C LEU A 158 -12.49 14.13 26.70
N VAL A 159 -11.53 14.40 25.82
CA VAL A 159 -11.76 14.47 24.37
C VAL A 159 -12.28 13.12 23.87
N TYR A 160 -11.62 12.02 24.21
CA TYR A 160 -12.03 10.67 23.82
C TYR A 160 -13.46 10.36 24.26
N SER A 161 -13.81 10.67 25.51
CA SER A 161 -15.16 10.45 26.04
C SER A 161 -16.20 11.27 25.30
N ARG A 162 -15.92 12.55 25.00
CA ARG A 162 -16.83 13.40 24.21
C ARG A 162 -16.99 12.88 22.79
N LEU A 163 -15.90 12.56 22.10
CA LEU A 163 -15.96 12.05 20.72
C LEU A 163 -16.66 10.68 20.65
N SER A 164 -16.41 9.80 21.62
CA SER A 164 -17.09 8.49 21.70
C SER A 164 -18.60 8.64 21.86
N LYS A 165 -19.05 9.56 22.73
CA LYS A 165 -20.47 9.86 22.90
C LYS A 165 -21.10 10.42 21.63
N VAL A 166 -20.44 11.37 20.97
CA VAL A 166 -21.00 12.10 19.82
C VAL A 166 -20.98 11.26 18.53
N TYR A 167 -19.91 10.49 18.31
CA TYR A 167 -19.65 9.81 17.04
C TYR A 167 -19.77 8.28 17.11
N GLY A 168 -19.90 7.69 18.29
CA GLY A 168 -19.88 6.23 18.52
C GLY A 168 -20.96 5.44 17.77
N ASN A 169 -22.04 6.10 17.32
CA ASN A 169 -23.04 5.44 16.47
C ASN A 169 -22.49 5.13 15.06
N LYS A 170 -21.71 6.05 14.48
CA LYS A 170 -21.25 5.99 13.07
C LYS A 170 -19.79 5.55 12.94
N PHE A 171 -19.01 5.71 13.99
CA PHE A 171 -17.59 5.36 14.03
C PHE A 171 -17.32 4.37 15.15
N ASP A 172 -16.36 3.49 14.93
CA ASP A 172 -15.65 2.79 16.00
C ASP A 172 -14.57 3.75 16.52
N VAL A 173 -14.79 4.28 17.73
CA VAL A 173 -13.93 5.31 18.34
C VAL A 173 -12.97 4.62 19.29
N SER A 174 -11.69 4.85 19.08
CA SER A 174 -10.63 4.26 19.88
C SER A 174 -9.55 5.30 20.17
N HIS A 175 -8.88 5.17 21.31
CA HIS A 175 -7.76 6.03 21.68
C HIS A 175 -6.46 5.22 21.87
N ASN A 176 -5.33 5.91 21.87
CA ASN A 176 -4.00 5.36 22.16
C ASN A 176 -3.68 4.14 21.30
N LYS A 177 -3.87 4.28 19.99
CA LYS A 177 -3.55 3.23 19.01
C LYS A 177 -2.16 3.47 18.43
N MET A 178 -1.45 2.39 18.14
CA MET A 178 -0.21 2.41 17.38
C MET A 178 -0.47 1.90 15.98
N VAL A 179 0.07 2.58 14.96
CA VAL A 179 0.12 2.12 13.57
C VAL A 179 1.55 2.22 13.06
N ALA A 180 2.20 1.06 12.86
CA ALA A 180 3.58 0.98 12.41
C ALA A 180 4.53 1.92 13.19
N ASN A 181 4.46 1.85 14.52
CA ASN A 181 5.22 2.67 15.48
C ASN A 181 4.87 4.17 15.51
N VAL A 182 3.77 4.58 14.88
CA VAL A 182 3.20 5.92 15.03
C VAL A 182 1.98 5.86 15.93
N GLU A 183 1.99 6.66 16.99
CA GLU A 183 0.84 6.78 17.88
C GLU A 183 -0.27 7.62 17.23
N LEU A 184 -1.51 7.21 17.48
CA LEU A 184 -2.74 7.90 17.14
C LEU A 184 -3.51 8.14 18.44
N ASP A 185 -3.65 9.41 18.81
CA ASP A 185 -4.32 9.77 20.07
C ASP A 185 -5.76 9.29 20.04
N ILE A 186 -6.51 9.63 18.98
CA ILE A 186 -7.88 9.13 18.79
C ILE A 186 -8.09 8.78 17.31
N LEU A 187 -8.57 7.57 17.07
CA LEU A 187 -8.98 7.05 15.77
C LEU A 187 -10.49 6.84 15.73
N LEU A 188 -11.15 7.53 14.80
CA LEU A 188 -12.56 7.31 14.48
C LEU A 188 -12.61 6.51 13.17
N ARG A 189 -12.87 5.21 13.27
CA ARG A 189 -12.96 4.33 12.11
C ARG A 189 -14.40 4.24 11.62
N GLY A 190 -14.67 4.67 10.39
CA GLY A 190 -16.01 4.66 9.82
C GLY A 190 -16.58 3.25 9.71
N LYS A 191 -17.77 3.00 10.28
CA LYS A 191 -18.43 1.68 10.26
C LYS A 191 -18.98 1.31 8.87
N ALA A 192 -19.36 2.30 8.06
CA ALA A 192 -19.83 2.08 6.69
C ALA A 192 -18.65 1.95 5.71
N MET A 193 -18.84 1.21 4.62
CA MET A 193 -17.79 0.97 3.60
C MET A 193 -17.24 2.26 2.99
N LEU A 194 -18.10 3.27 2.78
CA LEU A 194 -17.73 4.57 2.19
C LEU A 194 -17.46 5.66 3.23
N ALA A 195 -17.67 5.38 4.52
CA ALA A 195 -17.35 6.34 5.57
C ALA A 195 -15.84 6.56 5.62
N LYS A 196 -15.44 7.83 5.72
CA LYS A 196 -14.04 8.19 5.93
C LYS A 196 -13.64 7.92 7.35
N ASP A 197 -12.38 7.60 7.57
CA ASP A 197 -11.81 7.55 8.91
C ASP A 197 -11.30 8.94 9.30
N TYR A 198 -11.18 9.19 10.60
CA TYR A 198 -10.56 10.41 11.12
C TYR A 198 -9.47 10.04 12.12
N ILE A 199 -8.31 10.69 11.98
CA ILE A 199 -7.25 10.69 12.98
C ILE A 199 -7.31 12.05 13.69
N VAL A 200 -7.51 12.02 14.99
CA VAL A 200 -7.54 13.22 15.83
C VAL A 200 -6.30 13.20 16.71
N GLU A 201 -5.43 14.18 16.48
CA GLU A 201 -4.29 14.49 17.33
C GLU A 201 -4.76 15.51 18.37
N VAL A 202 -4.54 15.25 19.65
CA VAL A 202 -4.92 16.12 20.75
C VAL A 202 -3.67 16.80 21.29
N LYS A 203 -3.73 18.11 21.53
CA LYS A 203 -2.68 18.84 22.24
C LYS A 203 -3.28 19.70 23.33
N TYR A 204 -2.78 19.55 24.56
CA TYR A 204 -3.17 20.40 25.68
C TYR A 204 -2.15 21.53 25.92
N ILE A 205 -2.60 22.78 25.87
CA ILE A 205 -1.76 23.97 25.94
C ILE A 205 -2.13 24.82 27.15
N ARG A 206 -1.15 25.13 28.01
CA ARG A 206 -1.34 25.96 29.21
C ARG A 206 -0.80 27.38 29.13
N LYS A 207 0.25 27.62 28.34
CA LYS A 207 0.96 28.91 28.26
C LYS A 207 0.95 29.56 26.87
N GLY A 208 0.42 28.84 25.87
CA GLY A 208 0.43 29.23 24.47
C GLY A 208 1.53 28.55 23.66
N PHE A 209 1.54 28.80 22.34
CA PHE A 209 2.48 28.22 21.39
C PHE A 209 2.84 29.21 20.27
N ASN A 210 3.85 28.86 19.47
CA ASN A 210 4.32 29.62 18.32
C ASN A 210 4.03 28.88 16.99
N PHE A 211 4.29 29.55 15.86
CA PHE A 211 4.02 29.00 14.54
C PHE A 211 4.86 27.76 14.21
N GLY A 212 6.13 27.72 14.64
CA GLY A 212 7.03 26.60 14.39
C GLY A 212 6.50 25.32 15.01
N TRP A 213 6.10 25.38 16.28
CA TRP A 213 5.46 24.27 16.99
C TRP A 213 4.15 23.84 16.31
N LEU A 214 3.28 24.79 15.96
CA LEU A 214 2.01 24.48 15.29
C LEU A 214 2.24 23.73 13.97
N ARG A 215 3.19 24.21 13.16
CA ARG A 215 3.54 23.60 11.88
C ARG A 215 4.11 22.19 12.07
N GLU A 216 5.00 22.01 13.05
CA GLU A 216 5.60 20.72 13.35
C GLU A 216 4.53 19.68 13.74
N VAL A 217 3.67 20.01 14.70
CA VAL A 217 2.62 19.09 15.16
C VAL A 217 1.62 18.79 14.05
N TYR A 218 1.26 19.80 13.25
CA TYR A 218 0.41 19.59 12.09
C TYR A 218 1.02 18.59 11.11
N LEU A 219 2.30 18.75 10.77
CA LEU A 219 3.00 17.83 9.86
C LEU A 219 3.16 16.42 10.44
N LYS A 220 3.38 16.29 11.76
CA LYS A 220 3.35 14.99 12.46
C LYS A 220 2.01 14.29 12.28
N ASN A 221 0.89 15.01 12.44
CA ASN A 221 -0.45 14.45 12.20
C ASN A 221 -0.66 14.04 10.72
N ILE A 222 -0.17 14.85 9.76
CA ILE A 222 -0.18 14.49 8.33
C ILE A 222 0.64 13.22 8.05
N TYR A 223 1.79 13.06 8.72
CA TYR A 223 2.61 11.87 8.62
C TYR A 223 1.88 10.64 9.16
N ALA A 224 1.24 10.74 10.33
CA ALA A 224 0.42 9.68 10.90
C ALA A 224 -0.70 9.20 9.95
N LYS A 225 -1.39 10.15 9.28
CA LYS A 225 -2.31 9.83 8.16
C LYS A 225 -1.66 9.00 7.07
N SER A 226 -0.47 9.37 6.64
CA SER A 226 0.22 8.72 5.53
C SER A 226 0.58 7.28 5.88
N VAL A 227 1.10 7.06 7.09
CA VAL A 227 1.40 5.73 7.63
C VAL A 227 0.12 4.89 7.75
N TYR A 228 -0.94 5.45 8.34
CA TYR A 228 -2.24 4.79 8.45
C TYR A 228 -2.78 4.34 7.08
N ALA A 229 -2.71 5.22 6.08
CA ALA A 229 -3.22 4.93 4.74
C ALA A 229 -2.45 3.81 4.04
N GLN A 230 -1.13 3.73 4.21
CA GLN A 230 -0.29 2.67 3.64
C GLN A 230 -0.57 1.29 4.26
N ILE A 231 -0.87 1.27 5.56
CA ILE A 231 -1.15 0.04 6.29
C ILE A 231 -2.59 -0.45 6.04
N THR A 232 -3.56 0.45 6.11
CA THR A 232 -4.99 0.09 6.12
C THR A 232 -5.67 0.20 4.75
N ASN A 233 -5.01 0.79 3.75
CA ASN A 233 -5.59 1.19 2.47
C ASN A 233 -6.82 2.12 2.59
N ARG A 234 -7.02 2.74 3.75
CA ARG A 234 -8.07 3.74 3.98
C ARG A 234 -7.42 5.10 4.15
N LEU A 235 -7.88 6.10 3.42
CA LEU A 235 -7.34 7.45 3.48
C LEU A 235 -8.15 8.28 4.49
N PRO A 236 -7.64 8.52 5.72
CA PRO A 236 -8.36 9.24 6.75
C PRO A 236 -8.30 10.75 6.50
N ASN A 237 -9.24 11.49 7.07
CA ASN A 237 -9.13 12.93 7.32
C ASN A 237 -8.36 13.14 8.64
N THR A 238 -7.72 14.30 8.82
CA THR A 238 -7.01 14.59 10.07
C THR A 238 -7.61 15.80 10.76
N LEU A 239 -7.57 15.77 12.09
CA LEU A 239 -7.90 16.90 12.95
C LEU A 239 -6.78 17.05 13.96
N LEU A 240 -6.12 18.20 13.98
CA LEU A 240 -5.31 18.64 15.11
C LEU A 240 -6.21 19.44 16.04
N LEU A 241 -6.60 18.84 17.16
CA LEU A 241 -7.43 19.44 18.20
C LEU A 241 -6.55 19.99 19.32
N ILE A 242 -6.42 21.31 19.37
CA ILE A 242 -5.69 22.01 20.41
C ILE A 242 -6.69 22.43 21.50
N VAL A 243 -6.60 21.78 22.65
CA VAL A 243 -7.32 22.16 23.86
C VAL A 243 -6.45 23.15 24.63
N ILE A 244 -6.93 24.37 24.80
CA ILE A 244 -6.15 25.45 25.44
C ILE A 244 -6.81 25.90 26.74
N ASP A 245 -5.98 26.23 27.73
CA ASP A 245 -6.45 26.84 28.96
C ASP A 245 -6.98 28.26 28.68
N SER A 246 -8.06 28.65 29.35
CA SER A 246 -8.74 29.93 29.07
C SER A 246 -7.81 31.13 29.27
N GLU A 247 -6.92 31.06 30.25
CA GLU A 247 -5.94 32.12 30.55
C GLU A 247 -4.93 32.34 29.42
N ALA A 248 -4.62 31.30 28.63
CA ALA A 248 -3.67 31.36 27.52
C ALA A 248 -4.35 31.55 26.15
N HIS A 249 -5.68 31.59 26.11
CA HIS A 249 -6.43 31.70 24.88
C HIS A 249 -6.36 33.13 24.30
N ASN A 250 -5.86 33.25 23.08
CA ASN A 250 -5.83 34.50 22.32
C ASN A 250 -6.30 34.22 20.90
N GLU A 251 -7.60 34.38 20.68
CA GLU A 251 -8.28 34.05 19.44
C GLU A 251 -7.63 34.75 18.22
N LYS A 252 -7.37 36.06 18.32
CA LYS A 252 -6.79 36.84 17.21
C LYS A 252 -5.40 36.33 16.83
N LYS A 253 -4.54 36.06 17.82
CA LYS A 253 -3.20 35.51 17.60
C LYS A 253 -3.29 34.15 16.93
N TYR A 254 -4.09 33.23 17.45
CA TYR A 254 -4.11 31.86 16.95
C TYR A 254 -4.81 31.72 15.60
N ASN A 255 -5.83 32.53 15.31
CA ASN A 255 -6.43 32.60 13.98
C ASN A 255 -5.42 33.07 12.92
N GLN A 256 -4.53 34.01 13.26
CA GLN A 256 -3.42 34.39 12.37
C GLN A 256 -2.45 33.23 12.10
N LEU A 257 -2.12 32.44 13.13
CA LEU A 257 -1.24 31.28 12.96
C LEU A 257 -1.89 30.19 12.08
N ILE A 258 -3.18 29.91 12.29
CA ILE A 258 -3.92 28.93 11.47
C ILE A 258 -4.03 29.40 10.03
N ASN A 259 -4.34 30.67 9.78
CA ASN A 259 -4.43 31.23 8.43
C ASN A 259 -3.07 31.18 7.71
N ARG A 260 -1.98 31.46 8.44
CA ARG A 260 -0.62 31.32 7.91
C ARG A 260 -0.32 29.85 7.56
N LEU A 261 -0.68 28.90 8.43
CA LEU A 261 -0.48 27.47 8.19
C LEU A 261 -1.26 27.00 6.95
N ALA A 262 -2.51 27.45 6.78
CA ALA A 262 -3.33 27.13 5.62
C ALA A 262 -2.75 27.66 4.30
N GLY A 263 -1.96 28.75 4.35
CA GLY A 263 -1.24 29.29 3.19
C GLY A 263 0.07 28.58 2.86
N GLU A 264 0.76 28.00 3.85
CA GLU A 264 2.09 27.38 3.68
C GLU A 264 2.07 25.84 3.63
N SER A 265 0.98 25.18 4.05
CA SER A 265 1.00 23.73 4.30
C SER A 265 0.63 22.85 3.10
N GLU A 266 1.17 21.63 3.08
CA GLU A 266 0.89 20.58 2.08
C GLU A 266 -0.39 19.77 2.38
N GLY A 267 -1.18 20.18 3.38
CA GLY A 267 -2.39 19.46 3.76
C GLY A 267 -3.54 19.63 2.77
N ARG A 268 -4.47 18.68 2.79
CA ARG A 268 -5.67 18.71 1.93
C ARG A 268 -6.69 19.69 2.50
N LYS A 269 -6.99 20.73 1.70
CA LYS A 269 -8.00 21.74 2.04
C LYS A 269 -9.34 21.10 2.43
N GLY A 270 -9.86 21.48 3.59
CA GLY A 270 -11.15 21.01 4.12
C GLY A 270 -11.17 19.53 4.56
N LYS A 271 -10.01 18.88 4.66
CA LYS A 271 -9.87 17.48 5.11
C LYS A 271 -8.85 17.30 6.22
N ASP A 272 -7.78 18.09 6.17
CA ASP A 272 -6.76 18.11 7.20
C ASP A 272 -6.92 19.43 7.97
N LEU A 273 -7.48 19.34 9.17
CA LEU A 273 -8.05 20.46 9.92
C LEU A 273 -7.25 20.76 11.18
N VAL A 274 -7.31 22.03 11.62
CA VAL A 274 -6.82 22.47 12.93
C VAL A 274 -7.99 23.15 13.64
N CYS A 275 -8.30 22.69 14.85
CA CYS A 275 -9.34 23.29 15.69
C CYS A 275 -8.74 23.66 17.05
N ILE A 276 -9.08 24.85 17.53
CA ILE A 276 -8.73 25.29 18.88
C ILE A 276 -10.02 25.40 19.68
N ILE A 277 -10.04 24.80 20.86
CA ILE A 277 -11.17 24.86 21.80
C ILE A 277 -10.63 25.12 23.20
N THR A 278 -11.33 25.94 23.99
CA THR A 278 -10.94 26.06 25.40
C THR A 278 -11.39 24.83 26.17
N LYS A 279 -10.68 24.51 27.26
CA LYS A 279 -11.07 23.39 28.12
C LYS A 279 -12.50 23.54 28.66
N GLN A 280 -12.88 24.76 29.03
CA GLN A 280 -14.22 25.10 29.53
C GLN A 280 -15.28 24.91 28.44
N GLU A 281 -15.00 25.38 27.21
CA GLU A 281 -15.90 25.21 26.08
C GLU A 281 -16.09 23.74 25.72
N LEU A 282 -15.03 22.91 25.73
CA LEU A 282 -15.14 21.48 25.46
C LEU A 282 -16.09 20.76 26.43
N MET A 283 -16.17 21.22 27.68
CA MET A 283 -17.06 20.67 28.70
C MET A 283 -18.51 21.11 28.54
N SER A 284 -18.76 22.33 28.04
CA SER A 284 -20.10 22.93 28.01
C SER A 284 -20.79 22.90 26.64
N ILE A 285 -20.01 22.80 25.55
CA ILE A 285 -20.53 22.77 24.18
C ILE A 285 -21.42 21.54 23.97
N ASP A 286 -22.59 21.76 23.35
CA ASP A 286 -23.50 20.68 23.01
C ASP A 286 -22.97 19.81 21.86
N ASP A 287 -23.59 18.65 21.68
CA ASP A 287 -23.10 17.63 20.77
C ASP A 287 -23.19 18.07 19.29
N GLN A 288 -24.17 18.91 18.92
CA GLN A 288 -24.33 19.39 17.54
C GLN A 288 -23.33 20.52 17.24
N ALA A 289 -23.22 21.51 18.12
CA ALA A 289 -22.24 22.58 18.00
C ALA A 289 -20.81 22.04 17.97
N LEU A 290 -20.52 20.97 18.73
CA LEU A 290 -19.22 20.30 18.66
C LEU A 290 -18.97 19.66 17.28
N GLN A 291 -19.98 19.03 16.67
CA GLN A 291 -19.84 18.47 15.32
C GLN A 291 -19.54 19.53 14.27
N GLU A 292 -20.26 20.64 14.33
CA GLU A 292 -20.05 21.78 13.44
C GLU A 292 -18.65 22.38 13.63
N LYS A 293 -18.23 22.57 14.88
CA LYS A 293 -16.91 23.15 15.22
C LYS A 293 -15.74 22.27 14.77
N LEU A 294 -15.86 20.94 14.93
CA LEU A 294 -14.81 20.00 14.52
C LEU A 294 -14.84 19.68 13.01
N ALA A 295 -15.93 20.04 12.31
CA ALA A 295 -16.19 19.70 10.91
C ALA A 295 -16.00 18.20 10.59
N ILE A 296 -16.25 17.34 11.59
CA ILE A 296 -16.34 15.89 11.42
C ILE A 296 -17.80 15.58 11.10
N HIS A 297 -18.11 15.56 9.81
CA HIS A 297 -19.45 15.22 9.35
C HIS A 297 -19.58 13.71 9.27
N ALA A 298 -20.60 13.23 9.98
CA ALA A 298 -20.93 11.83 10.11
C ALA A 298 -22.04 11.46 9.14
#